data_AF-A0A2S5CYH2-F1
#
_entry.id   AF-A0A2S5CYH2-F1
#
_cell.length_a   1.000
_cell.length_b   1.000
_cell.length_c   1.000
_cell.angle_alpha   90.00
_cell.angle_beta   90.00
_cell.angle_gamma   90.00
#
_symmetry.space_group_name_H-M   'P 1'
#
loop_
_entity.id
_entity.type
_entity.pdbx_description
1 polymer ?
#
loop_
_entity_poly.entity_id
_entity_poly.type
_entity_poly.pdbx_seq_one_letter_code
_entity_poly.pdbx_strand_id
1 'polypeptide(L)'
;MPESVTEAYRVLSEGILQGFHNLGMDAYFSVPDTEEKRADLKQPKSAVCFDAPSWYELVVEGKKIAGSAQTRQKGVILQHGAILLDLDEDKLLSVFNFSSEAAKERMRKKLPEKAVAINSLVKEPVSIEQCVTAFRDGFAKSLQIELKPFTLSEEQLKYVHELAEKKYAHDDWNFKK
;
A
#
# COMPACT_ATOMS: atom_id res chain seq x y z
N MET A 1 -1.09 18.72 9.83
CA MET A 1 -1.00 17.24 9.94
C MET A 1 -0.64 16.85 11.35
N PRO A 2 -1.15 15.72 11.88
CA PRO A 2 -0.83 15.24 13.22
C PRO A 2 0.67 15.01 13.45
N GLU A 3 1.12 15.20 14.68
CA GLU A 3 2.52 14.99 15.07
C GLU A 3 2.88 13.50 15.09
N SER A 4 1.95 12.65 15.54
CA SER A 4 2.20 11.21 15.65
C SER A 4 2.15 10.51 14.29
N VAL A 5 3.00 9.49 14.12
CA VAL A 5 3.05 8.64 12.91
C VAL A 5 1.69 8.01 12.64
N THR A 6 1.09 7.44 13.69
CA THR A 6 -0.16 6.68 13.65
C THR A 6 -1.37 7.55 13.29
N GLU A 7 -1.47 8.77 13.84
CA GLU A 7 -2.61 9.65 13.52
C GLU A 7 -2.50 10.26 12.12
N ALA A 8 -1.30 10.65 11.67
CA ALA A 8 -1.17 11.13 10.30
C ALA A 8 -1.41 10.00 9.29
N TYR A 9 -0.97 8.79 9.60
CA TYR A 9 -1.32 7.61 8.80
C TYR A 9 -2.84 7.45 8.70
N ARG A 10 -3.56 7.56 9.83
CA ARG A 10 -5.03 7.51 9.85
C ARG A 10 -5.64 8.57 8.96
N VAL A 11 -5.24 9.83 9.11
CA VAL A 11 -5.75 10.98 8.32
C VAL A 11 -5.47 10.81 6.83
N LEU A 12 -4.26 10.39 6.45
CA LEU A 12 -3.91 10.18 5.04
C LEU A 12 -4.66 8.97 4.46
N SER A 13 -4.87 7.93 5.26
CA SER A 13 -5.60 6.73 4.83
C SER A 13 -7.10 6.99 4.67
N GLU A 14 -7.67 8.07 5.23
CA GLU A 14 -9.06 8.48 4.95
C GLU A 14 -9.25 8.86 3.48
N GLY A 15 -8.23 9.40 2.82
CA GLY A 15 -8.27 9.66 1.37
C GLY A 15 -8.34 8.36 0.55
N ILE A 16 -7.58 7.35 0.98
CA ILE A 16 -7.57 6.02 0.35
C ILE A 16 -8.91 5.30 0.59
N LEU A 17 -9.43 5.33 1.83
CA LEU A 17 -10.74 4.81 2.19
C LEU A 17 -11.83 5.39 1.29
N GLN A 18 -11.87 6.72 1.17
CA GLN A 18 -12.85 7.40 0.33
C GLN A 18 -12.67 7.05 -1.15
N GLY A 19 -11.43 6.83 -1.61
CA GLY A 19 -11.16 6.33 -2.96
C GLY A 19 -11.79 4.96 -3.25
N PHE A 20 -11.72 4.02 -2.30
CA PHE A 20 -12.41 2.74 -2.43
C PHE A 20 -13.94 2.89 -2.41
N HIS A 21 -14.49 3.76 -1.55
CA HIS A 21 -15.92 4.06 -1.56
C HIS A 21 -16.38 4.67 -2.89
N ASN A 22 -15.56 5.51 -3.51
CA ASN A 22 -15.84 6.09 -4.83
C ASN A 22 -15.86 5.03 -5.95
N LEU A 23 -15.18 3.89 -5.76
CA LEU A 23 -15.25 2.72 -6.63
C LEU A 23 -16.41 1.77 -6.27
N GLY A 24 -17.28 2.15 -5.32
CA GLY A 24 -18.42 1.35 -4.90
C GLY A 24 -18.09 0.18 -3.97
N MET A 25 -16.89 0.16 -3.38
CA MET A 25 -16.47 -0.90 -2.46
C MET A 25 -16.79 -0.56 -1.02
N ASP A 26 -17.15 -1.55 -0.20
CA ASP A 26 -17.33 -1.39 1.24
C ASP A 26 -15.98 -1.56 1.98
N ALA A 27 -15.13 -0.54 1.84
CA ALA A 27 -13.85 -0.48 2.54
C ALA A 27 -14.01 0.10 3.95
N TYR A 28 -13.19 -0.38 4.89
CA TYR A 28 -13.12 0.15 6.25
C TYR A 28 -11.72 -0.04 6.86
N PHE A 29 -11.46 0.66 7.97
CA PHE A 29 -10.24 0.47 8.74
C PHE A 29 -10.38 -0.74 9.67
N SER A 30 -9.51 -1.72 9.47
CA SER A 30 -9.30 -2.77 10.46
C SER A 30 -8.50 -2.21 11.63
N VAL A 31 -9.09 -2.25 12.82
CA VAL A 31 -8.41 -1.92 14.07
C VAL A 31 -8.22 -3.22 14.86
N PRO A 32 -6.98 -3.53 15.31
CA PRO A 32 -6.72 -4.68 16.16
C PRO A 32 -7.53 -4.59 17.46
N ASP A 33 -8.59 -5.37 17.54
CA ASP A 33 -9.54 -5.40 18.66
C ASP A 33 -9.10 -6.39 19.76
N THR A 34 -8.44 -7.48 19.37
CA THR A 34 -7.95 -8.51 20.30
C THR A 34 -6.50 -8.29 20.76
N GLU A 35 -6.13 -8.90 21.88
CA GLU A 35 -4.76 -8.87 22.42
C GLU A 35 -3.78 -9.64 21.51
N GLU A 36 -4.25 -10.72 20.89
CA GLU A 36 -3.49 -11.52 19.91
C GLU A 36 -3.16 -10.72 18.64
N LYS A 37 -4.14 -10.02 18.05
CA LYS A 37 -3.89 -9.15 16.89
C LYS A 37 -2.95 -7.99 17.23
N ARG A 38 -2.99 -7.49 18.47
CA ARG A 38 -2.04 -6.48 18.97
C ARG A 38 -0.63 -7.02 19.17
N ALA A 39 -0.48 -8.29 19.53
CA ALA A 39 0.82 -8.96 19.62
C ALA A 39 1.44 -9.17 18.23
N ASP A 40 0.64 -9.55 17.23
CA ASP A 40 1.08 -9.76 15.85
C ASP A 40 1.65 -8.48 15.18
N LEU A 41 1.18 -7.29 15.59
CA LEU A 41 1.78 -6.00 15.16
C LEU A 41 3.23 -5.82 15.61
N LYS A 42 3.64 -6.47 16.70
CA LYS A 42 5.00 -6.38 17.25
C LYS A 42 5.95 -7.39 16.61
N GLN A 43 5.43 -8.41 15.92
CA GLN A 43 6.19 -9.49 15.29
C GLN A 43 5.60 -9.86 13.92
N PRO A 44 6.05 -9.23 12.82
CA PRO A 44 5.58 -9.59 11.49
C PRO A 44 6.00 -11.03 11.15
N LYS A 45 5.01 -11.89 10.91
CA LYS A 45 5.20 -13.34 10.64
C LYS A 45 5.69 -13.64 9.21
N SER A 46 5.81 -12.63 8.36
CA SER A 46 6.08 -12.77 6.93
C SER A 46 6.77 -11.54 6.34
N ALA A 47 7.60 -11.77 5.32
CA ALA A 47 8.24 -10.72 4.54
C ALA A 47 7.31 -10.13 3.45
N VAL A 48 6.15 -10.74 3.21
CA VAL A 48 5.16 -10.24 2.25
C VAL A 48 4.42 -9.07 2.90
N CYS A 49 4.60 -7.86 2.38
CA CYS A 49 4.00 -6.63 2.92
C CYS A 49 2.46 -6.72 3.07
N PHE A 50 1.78 -7.44 2.16
CA PHE A 50 0.33 -7.66 2.22
C PHE A 50 -0.11 -8.70 3.25
N ASP A 51 0.83 -9.48 3.80
CA ASP A 51 0.59 -10.48 4.85
C ASP A 51 0.91 -9.92 6.25
N ALA A 52 1.73 -8.88 6.33
CA ALA A 52 2.12 -8.26 7.58
C ALA A 52 1.02 -7.33 8.13
N PRO A 53 0.64 -7.46 9.41
CA PRO A 53 -0.40 -6.63 10.02
C PRO A 53 0.08 -5.18 10.24
N SER A 54 -0.82 -4.20 10.06
CA SER A 54 -0.56 -2.80 10.38
C SER A 54 -1.72 -2.13 11.10
N TRP A 55 -1.45 -1.06 11.86
CA TRP A 55 -2.51 -0.20 12.41
C TRP A 55 -3.28 0.49 11.27
N TYR A 56 -4.61 0.57 11.41
CA TYR A 56 -5.52 1.15 10.40
C TYR A 56 -5.36 0.54 9.00
N GLU A 57 -5.24 -0.78 8.96
CA GLU A 57 -5.16 -1.52 7.71
C GLU A 57 -6.45 -1.36 6.91
N LEU A 58 -6.35 -1.03 5.62
CA LEU A 58 -7.50 -0.89 4.75
C LEU A 58 -7.92 -2.25 4.23
N VAL A 59 -9.13 -2.64 4.59
CA VAL A 59 -9.71 -3.93 4.25
C VAL A 59 -11.03 -3.76 3.50
N VAL A 60 -11.31 -4.70 2.60
CA VAL A 60 -12.59 -4.89 1.92
C VAL A 60 -12.97 -6.35 2.12
N GLU A 61 -14.19 -6.62 2.59
CA GLU A 61 -14.65 -7.99 2.94
C GLU A 61 -13.70 -8.72 3.93
N GLY A 62 -13.02 -7.97 4.80
CA GLY A 62 -12.05 -8.52 5.76
C GLY A 62 -10.68 -8.88 5.19
N LYS A 63 -10.44 -8.60 3.90
CA LYS A 63 -9.16 -8.85 3.21
C LYS A 63 -8.43 -7.55 2.92
N LYS A 64 -7.11 -7.57 3.00
CA LYS A 64 -6.26 -6.40 2.74
C LYS A 64 -6.24 -6.07 1.25
N ILE A 65 -6.49 -4.81 0.92
CA ILE A 65 -6.52 -4.32 -0.46
C ILE A 65 -5.42 -3.29 -0.77
N ALA A 66 -4.83 -2.70 0.27
CA ALA A 66 -3.75 -1.72 0.14
C ALA A 66 -2.67 -1.95 1.20
N GLY A 67 -1.41 -1.75 0.79
CA GLY A 67 -0.24 -1.69 1.66
C GLY A 67 0.34 -0.29 1.64
N SER A 68 0.82 0.22 2.78
CA SER A 68 1.33 1.59 2.86
C SER A 68 2.50 1.73 3.83
N ALA A 69 3.34 2.72 3.58
CA ALA A 69 4.55 3.03 4.32
C ALA A 69 4.69 4.55 4.49
N GLN A 70 5.28 4.97 5.61
CA GLN A 70 5.46 6.38 5.94
C GLN A 70 6.91 6.67 6.34
N THR A 71 7.48 7.76 5.82
CA THR A 71 8.74 8.35 6.29
C THR A 71 8.51 9.81 6.69
N ARG A 72 9.16 10.25 7.76
CA ARG A 72 9.14 11.65 8.23
C ARG A 72 10.55 12.18 8.32
N GLN A 73 10.84 13.27 7.63
CA GLN A 73 12.17 13.86 7.63
C GLN A 73 12.09 15.37 7.38
N LYS A 74 12.81 16.16 8.20
CA LYS A 74 12.94 17.62 8.03
C LYS A 74 11.59 18.34 7.86
N GLY A 75 10.58 17.96 8.65
CA GLY A 75 9.24 18.55 8.60
C GLY A 75 8.37 18.08 7.44
N VAL A 76 8.83 17.15 6.59
CA VAL A 76 8.08 16.57 5.47
C VAL A 76 7.63 15.15 5.82
N ILE A 77 6.39 14.82 5.43
CA ILE A 77 5.83 13.47 5.50
C ILE A 77 5.76 12.91 4.07
N LEU A 78 6.38 11.76 3.85
CA LEU A 78 6.20 10.95 2.65
C LEU A 78 5.35 9.73 3.01
N GLN A 79 4.13 9.67 2.48
CA GLN A 79 3.26 8.50 2.55
C GLN A 79 3.14 7.90 1.15
N HIS A 80 3.47 6.62 1.02
CA HIS A 80 3.35 5.91 -0.26
C HIS A 80 2.88 4.47 -0.01
N GLY A 81 2.48 3.78 -1.08
CA GLY A 81 1.94 2.44 -0.95
C GLY A 81 1.61 1.82 -2.29
N ALA A 82 0.99 0.65 -2.23
CA ALA A 82 0.49 -0.08 -3.37
C ALA A 82 -0.95 -0.50 -3.11
N ILE A 83 -1.79 -0.33 -4.13
CA ILE A 83 -3.17 -0.79 -4.17
C ILE A 83 -3.22 -1.93 -5.20
N LEU A 84 -3.79 -3.07 -4.80
CA LEU A 84 -3.89 -4.23 -5.69
C LEU A 84 -5.05 -4.02 -6.66
N LEU A 85 -4.74 -3.70 -7.92
CA LEU A 85 -5.74 -3.64 -8.99
C LEU A 85 -6.10 -5.04 -9.49
N ASP A 86 -5.07 -5.78 -9.87
CA ASP A 86 -5.07 -7.18 -10.27
C ASP A 86 -3.94 -7.92 -9.53
N LEU A 87 -4.11 -9.22 -9.28
CA LEU A 87 -3.10 -10.04 -8.62
C LEU A 87 -2.92 -11.37 -9.36
N ASP A 88 -1.70 -11.60 -9.83
CA ASP A 88 -1.22 -12.91 -10.28
C ASP A 88 -0.46 -13.56 -9.13
N GLU A 89 -1.14 -14.47 -8.43
CA GLU A 89 -0.61 -15.12 -7.23
C GLU A 89 0.61 -16.00 -7.53
N ASP A 90 0.58 -16.75 -8.63
CA ASP A 90 1.69 -17.62 -9.00
C ASP A 90 2.94 -16.81 -9.38
N LYS A 91 2.76 -15.70 -10.11
CA LYS A 91 3.85 -14.77 -10.39
C LYS A 91 4.39 -14.14 -9.11
N LEU A 92 3.53 -13.68 -8.20
CA LEU A 92 3.96 -13.12 -6.91
C LEU A 92 4.79 -14.14 -6.13
N LEU A 93 4.33 -15.39 -6.02
CA LEU A 93 5.04 -16.45 -5.29
C LEU A 93 6.29 -16.94 -6.02
N SER A 94 6.45 -16.68 -7.32
CA SER A 94 7.65 -17.09 -8.06
C SER A 94 8.87 -16.21 -7.76
N VAL A 95 8.67 -14.97 -7.29
CA VAL A 95 9.75 -14.01 -7.04
C VAL A 95 10.25 -13.99 -5.60
N PHE A 96 9.59 -14.71 -4.68
CA PHE A 96 10.04 -14.84 -3.29
C PHE A 96 10.93 -16.06 -3.09
N ASN A 97 11.97 -15.90 -2.25
CA ASN A 97 12.80 -17.01 -1.81
C ASN A 97 12.15 -17.69 -0.59
N PHE A 98 11.56 -18.86 -0.79
CA PHE A 98 10.96 -19.67 0.27
C PHE A 98 11.96 -20.66 0.85
N SER A 99 11.86 -20.93 2.16
CA SER A 99 12.70 -21.94 2.83
C SER A 99 12.43 -23.38 2.38
N SER A 100 11.27 -23.63 1.75
CA SER A 100 10.88 -24.92 1.18
C SER A 100 9.64 -24.78 0.29
N GLU A 101 9.42 -25.74 -0.61
CA GLU A 101 8.17 -25.83 -1.41
C GLU A 101 6.92 -25.96 -0.52
N ALA A 102 7.02 -26.66 0.61
CA ALA A 102 5.93 -26.75 1.58
C ALA A 102 5.59 -25.39 2.21
N ALA A 103 6.57 -24.50 2.40
CA ALA A 103 6.30 -23.12 2.85
C ALA A 103 5.62 -22.31 1.75
N LYS A 104 6.07 -22.43 0.51
CA LYS A 104 5.45 -21.78 -0.66
C LYS A 104 3.99 -22.21 -0.85
N GLU A 105 3.72 -23.51 -0.77
CA GLU A 105 2.36 -24.05 -0.93
C GLU A 105 1.42 -23.62 0.21
N ARG A 106 1.93 -23.55 1.45
CA ARG A 106 1.15 -22.98 2.57
C ARG A 106 0.81 -21.50 2.32
N MET A 107 1.73 -20.73 1.74
CA MET A 107 1.48 -19.33 1.40
C MET A 107 0.50 -19.19 0.25
N ARG A 108 0.60 -20.02 -0.79
CA ARG A 108 -0.37 -20.08 -1.90
C ARG A 108 -1.80 -20.26 -1.39
N LYS A 109 -2.03 -21.18 -0.45
CA LYS A 109 -3.36 -21.41 0.11
C LYS A 109 -3.88 -20.27 0.98
N LYS A 110 -2.99 -19.53 1.65
CA LYS A 110 -3.36 -18.46 2.58
C LYS A 110 -3.49 -17.09 1.92
N LEU A 111 -2.81 -16.85 0.81
CA LEU A 111 -2.78 -15.55 0.16
C LEU A 111 -4.19 -15.02 -0.21
N PRO A 112 -5.12 -15.83 -0.77
CA PRO A 112 -6.47 -15.38 -1.08
C PRO A 112 -7.34 -15.03 0.14
N GLU A 113 -6.96 -15.53 1.32
CA GLU A 113 -7.64 -15.21 2.58
C GLU A 113 -7.18 -13.86 3.14
N LYS A 114 -6.02 -13.36 2.69
CA LYS A 114 -5.33 -12.21 3.29
C LYS A 114 -5.28 -10.99 2.39
N ALA A 115 -5.08 -11.20 1.09
CA ALA A 115 -5.00 -10.13 0.10
C ALA A 115 -6.10 -10.28 -0.93
N VAL A 116 -6.59 -9.15 -1.43
CA VAL A 116 -7.60 -9.12 -2.48
C VAL A 116 -7.31 -7.99 -3.45
N ALA A 117 -7.54 -8.23 -4.73
CA ALA A 117 -7.40 -7.24 -5.78
C ALA A 117 -8.76 -6.59 -6.08
N ILE A 118 -8.76 -5.30 -6.43
CA ILE A 118 -9.96 -4.53 -6.81
C ILE A 118 -10.81 -5.31 -7.82
N ASN A 119 -10.20 -5.78 -8.91
CA ASN A 119 -10.92 -6.41 -10.01
C ASN A 119 -11.49 -7.79 -9.68
N SER A 120 -11.09 -8.38 -8.54
CA SER A 120 -11.69 -9.63 -8.06
C SER A 120 -12.98 -9.43 -7.26
N LEU A 121 -13.29 -8.18 -6.89
CA LEU A 121 -14.44 -7.80 -6.05
C LEU A 121 -15.58 -7.15 -6.83
N VAL A 122 -15.34 -6.80 -8.10
CA VAL A 122 -16.28 -6.06 -8.94
C VAL A 122 -16.70 -6.89 -10.14
N LYS A 123 -17.92 -6.66 -10.64
CA LYS A 123 -18.44 -7.34 -11.83
C LYS A 123 -17.79 -6.83 -13.11
N GLU A 124 -17.54 -5.53 -13.17
CA GLU A 124 -16.88 -4.86 -14.29
C GLU A 124 -15.50 -4.40 -13.83
N PRO A 125 -14.41 -4.82 -14.52
CA PRO A 125 -13.06 -4.42 -14.14
C PRO A 125 -12.89 -2.91 -14.11
N VAL A 126 -12.25 -2.43 -13.05
CA VAL A 126 -11.86 -1.03 -12.90
C VAL A 126 -10.53 -0.81 -13.63
N SER A 127 -10.44 0.27 -14.40
CA SER A 127 -9.21 0.68 -15.07
C SER A 127 -8.29 1.47 -14.14
N ILE A 128 -7.01 1.58 -14.49
CA ILE A 128 -6.04 2.40 -13.73
C ILE A 128 -6.50 3.85 -13.66
N GLU A 129 -7.05 4.40 -14.75
CA GLU A 129 -7.52 5.78 -14.84
C GLU A 129 -8.72 6.02 -13.92
N GLN A 130 -9.63 5.06 -13.82
CA GLN A 130 -10.75 5.09 -12.88
C GLN A 130 -10.24 5.05 -11.45
N CYS A 131 -9.28 4.19 -11.13
CA CYS A 131 -8.62 4.18 -9.82
C CYS A 131 -7.98 5.54 -9.52
N VAL A 132 -7.13 6.06 -10.41
CA VAL A 132 -6.44 7.35 -10.22
C VAL A 132 -7.45 8.47 -9.93
N THR A 133 -8.55 8.52 -10.69
CA THR A 133 -9.62 9.51 -10.48
C THR A 133 -10.28 9.33 -9.12
N ALA A 134 -10.72 8.11 -8.80
CA ALA A 134 -11.40 7.80 -7.54
C ALA A 134 -10.55 8.14 -6.31
N PHE A 135 -9.27 7.77 -6.31
CA PHE A 135 -8.34 8.05 -5.22
C PHE A 135 -7.96 9.53 -5.15
N ARG A 136 -7.72 10.21 -6.28
CA ARG A 136 -7.50 11.67 -6.32
C ARG A 136 -8.66 12.40 -5.64
N ASP A 137 -9.89 12.08 -6.02
CA ASP A 137 -11.08 12.73 -5.49
C ASP A 137 -11.31 12.37 -4.01
N GLY A 138 -10.96 11.14 -3.63
CA GLY A 138 -10.92 10.70 -2.23
C GLY A 138 -9.95 11.51 -1.39
N PHE A 139 -8.71 11.70 -1.83
CA PHE A 139 -7.72 12.54 -1.15
C PHE A 139 -8.17 14.00 -1.05
N ALA A 140 -8.66 14.58 -2.15
CA ALA A 140 -9.12 15.97 -2.17
C ALA A 140 -10.26 16.20 -1.16
N LYS A 141 -11.25 15.28 -1.14
CA LYS A 141 -12.39 15.34 -0.22
C LYS A 141 -11.98 15.14 1.24
N SER A 142 -11.23 14.07 1.55
CA SER A 142 -10.89 13.71 2.92
C SER A 142 -9.92 14.72 3.56
N LEU A 143 -8.95 15.23 2.79
CA LEU A 143 -8.00 16.23 3.29
C LEU A 143 -8.52 17.66 3.18
N GLN A 144 -9.67 17.89 2.54
CA GLN A 144 -10.24 19.21 2.26
C GLN A 144 -9.25 20.12 1.53
N ILE A 145 -8.60 19.58 0.49
CA ILE A 145 -7.59 20.28 -0.31
C ILE A 145 -7.97 20.30 -1.79
N GLU A 146 -7.45 21.28 -2.50
CA GLU A 146 -7.44 21.30 -3.97
C GLU A 146 -6.15 20.63 -4.47
N LEU A 147 -6.28 19.54 -5.23
CA LEU A 147 -5.15 18.90 -5.88
C LEU A 147 -4.91 19.56 -7.25
N LYS A 148 -3.71 20.11 -7.44
CA LYS A 148 -3.28 20.70 -8.71
C LYS A 148 -2.27 19.78 -9.39
N PRO A 149 -2.39 19.57 -10.72
CA PRO A 149 -1.36 18.89 -11.48
C PRO A 149 -0.01 19.57 -11.28
N PHE A 150 1.03 18.77 -11.07
CA PHE A 150 2.38 19.24 -10.91
C PHE A 150 3.29 18.49 -11.86
N THR A 151 4.05 19.24 -12.66
CA THR A 151 5.07 18.71 -13.57
C THR A 151 6.42 19.14 -13.05
N LEU A 152 7.36 18.21 -12.98
CA LEU A 152 8.73 18.50 -12.59
C LEU A 152 9.37 19.45 -13.61
N SER A 153 10.17 20.41 -13.12
CA SER A 153 11.02 21.22 -14.00
C SER A 153 12.14 20.38 -14.62
N GLU A 154 12.79 20.88 -15.67
CA GLU A 154 13.95 20.23 -16.28
C GLU A 154 15.08 19.99 -15.27
N GLU A 155 15.32 20.95 -14.37
CA GLU A 155 16.32 20.83 -13.29
C GLU A 155 15.94 19.71 -12.30
N GLN A 156 14.67 19.63 -11.90
CA GLN A 156 14.19 18.58 -11.00
C GLN A 156 14.24 17.20 -11.65
N LEU A 157 13.90 17.09 -12.93
CA LEU A 157 14.04 15.85 -13.70
C LEU A 157 15.49 15.42 -13.79
N LYS A 158 16.41 16.35 -14.10
CA LYS A 158 17.85 16.09 -14.10
C LYS A 158 18.32 15.55 -12.74
N TYR A 159 17.90 16.19 -11.65
CA TYR A 159 18.21 15.71 -10.30
C TYR A 159 17.67 14.30 -10.02
N VAL A 160 16.43 14.01 -10.42
CA VAL A 160 15.83 12.66 -10.28
C VAL A 160 16.63 11.61 -11.07
N HIS A 161 17.03 11.92 -12.31
CA HIS A 161 17.84 11.03 -13.13
C HIS A 161 19.23 10.80 -12.54
N GLU A 162 19.91 11.87 -12.10
CA GLU A 162 21.21 11.74 -11.43
C GLU A 162 21.10 10.88 -10.15
N LEU A 163 20.02 11.04 -9.38
CA LEU A 163 19.79 10.24 -8.18
C LEU A 163 19.50 8.77 -8.52
N ALA A 164 18.76 8.50 -9.61
CA ALA A 164 18.54 7.16 -10.09
C ALA A 164 19.86 6.48 -10.49
N GLU A 165 20.70 7.15 -11.27
CA GLU A 165 21.99 6.63 -11.75
C GLU A 165 22.99 6.41 -10.60
N LYS A 166 23.16 7.40 -9.73
CA LYS A 166 24.20 7.37 -8.69
C LYS A 166 23.83 6.53 -7.48
N LYS A 167 22.57 6.11 -7.34
CA LYS A 167 22.06 5.44 -6.14
C LYS A 167 21.12 4.29 -6.45
N TYR A 168 19.93 4.56 -6.99
CA TYR A 168 18.89 3.53 -7.10
C TYR A 168 19.16 2.46 -8.16
N ALA A 169 20.05 2.72 -9.11
CA ALA A 169 20.53 1.76 -10.10
C ALA A 169 21.68 0.87 -9.60
N HIS A 170 22.25 1.17 -8.43
CA HIS A 170 23.46 0.53 -7.93
C HIS A 170 23.18 -0.62 -6.96
N ASP A 171 23.89 -1.73 -7.12
CA ASP A 171 23.73 -2.97 -6.34
C ASP A 171 24.06 -2.78 -4.86
N ASP A 172 25.06 -1.96 -4.55
CA ASP A 172 25.47 -1.57 -3.21
C ASP A 172 24.39 -0.77 -2.45
N TRP A 173 23.42 -0.19 -3.18
CA TRP A 173 22.18 0.30 -2.59
C TRP A 173 21.10 -0.79 -2.51
N ASN A 174 20.82 -1.49 -3.63
CA ASN A 174 19.69 -2.41 -3.74
C ASN A 174 19.86 -3.73 -2.94
N PHE A 175 21.09 -4.20 -2.76
CA PHE A 175 21.43 -5.42 -2.01
C PHE A 175 21.95 -5.13 -0.59
N LYS A 176 21.88 -3.88 -0.15
CA LYS A 176 22.26 -3.50 1.21
C LYS A 176 21.33 -4.20 2.21
N LYS A 177 21.90 -5.05 3.07
CA LYS A 177 21.19 -5.74 4.18
C LYS A 177 21.24 -4.93 5.46
#